data_AF-A0AA36IEJ2-F1
#
_entry.id   AF-A0AA36IEJ2-F1
#
_cell.length_a   1.000
_cell.length_b   1.000
_cell.length_c   1.000
_cell.angle_alpha   90.00
_cell.angle_beta   90.00
_cell.angle_gamma   90.00
#
_symmetry.space_group_name_H-M   'P 1'
#
loop_
_entity.id
_entity.type
_entity.pdbx_description
1 polymer ?
#
loop_
_entity_poly.entity_id
_entity_poly.type
_entity_poly.pdbx_seq_one_letter_code
_entity_poly.pdbx_strand_id
1 'polypeptide(L)'
;MDGQPAKCAGRYALHQRRNQGVCDAVPCCFLFSQTFDTMVGEAQCIQKIRMFELIKAAYGFEPMPEEMGLLVNTFHLEDDAGDLSWPELEAGFDEIREILSGVSKNATEYTSVDDYRTDVMKHRRMMKDPMDKFKAPMTESMSIGWHEEEVFNERFPKQSCAETRYADEMVRSKLDPF
;
A
#
# COMPACT_ATOMS: atom_id res chain seq x y z
N MET A 1 -13.34 25.34 -33.97
CA MET A 1 -14.08 25.07 -32.72
C MET A 1 -13.10 25.33 -31.61
N ASP A 2 -13.06 26.58 -31.16
CA ASP A 2 -12.05 27.09 -30.25
C ASP A 2 -12.50 26.79 -28.82
N GLY A 3 -11.87 25.80 -28.19
CA GLY A 3 -12.11 25.42 -26.80
C GLY A 3 -11.59 26.52 -25.87
N GLN A 4 -12.50 27.19 -25.17
CA GLN A 4 -12.14 28.17 -24.14
C GLN A 4 -11.51 27.44 -22.94
N PRO A 5 -10.34 27.87 -22.44
CA PRO A 5 -9.76 27.30 -21.22
C PRO A 5 -10.64 27.65 -20.01
N ALA A 6 -11.01 26.62 -19.24
CA ALA A 6 -11.76 26.77 -18.01
C ALA A 6 -10.97 27.67 -17.04
N LYS A 7 -11.54 28.83 -16.70
CA LYS A 7 -10.92 29.76 -15.77
C LYS A 7 -11.03 29.20 -14.35
N CYS A 8 -9.94 28.62 -13.86
CA CYS A 8 -9.75 28.28 -12.45
C CYS A 8 -9.58 29.57 -11.61
N ALA A 9 -10.66 30.33 -11.43
CA ALA A 9 -10.65 31.55 -10.65
C ALA A 9 -11.23 31.30 -9.24
N GLY A 10 -10.49 30.55 -8.43
CA GLY A 10 -10.79 30.35 -7.00
C GLY A 10 -9.66 30.92 -6.16
N ARG A 11 -9.79 32.16 -5.67
CA ARG A 11 -8.91 32.68 -4.63
C ARG A 11 -9.14 31.88 -3.35
N TYR A 12 -8.24 30.95 -3.07
CA TYR A 12 -8.10 30.39 -1.74
C TYR A 12 -7.71 31.50 -0.78
N ALA A 13 -8.71 32.04 -0.08
CA ALA A 13 -8.47 32.90 1.07
C ALA A 13 -7.81 32.03 2.14
N LEU A 14 -6.48 32.13 2.18
CA LEU A 14 -5.57 31.49 3.11
C LEU A 14 -6.02 31.78 4.55
N HIS A 15 -6.89 30.94 5.10
CA HIS A 15 -7.30 31.01 6.49
C HIS A 15 -6.20 30.34 7.32
N GLN A 16 -5.15 31.11 7.58
CA GLN A 16 -4.15 30.83 8.61
C GLN A 16 -4.85 30.75 9.99
N ARG A 17 -5.41 29.59 10.33
CA ARG A 17 -5.71 29.26 11.72
C ARG A 17 -4.39 28.96 12.41
N ARG A 18 -3.96 29.92 13.24
CA ARG A 18 -2.87 29.78 14.19
C ARG A 18 -3.08 28.56 15.08
N ASN A 19 -2.05 27.71 15.10
CA ASN A 19 -1.63 26.82 16.19
C ASN A 19 -2.34 27.02 17.53
N GLN A 20 -3.01 25.96 17.99
CA GLN A 20 -3.06 25.62 19.41
C GLN A 20 -2.98 24.10 19.57
N GLY A 21 -1.72 23.65 19.64
CA GLY A 21 -1.21 22.49 20.37
C GLY A 21 -2.05 21.21 20.41
N VAL A 22 -1.72 20.26 19.54
CA VAL A 22 -1.41 18.88 19.93
C VAL A 22 -0.33 18.36 18.99
N CYS A 23 0.72 17.78 19.56
CA CYS A 23 1.80 17.12 18.85
C CYS A 23 1.35 15.71 18.42
N ASP A 24 0.38 15.60 17.51
CA ASP A 24 -0.03 14.33 16.91
C ASP A 24 0.07 14.49 15.40
N ALA A 25 0.97 13.73 14.77
CA ALA A 25 1.15 13.54 13.32
C ALA A 25 0.86 14.77 12.43
N VAL A 26 1.90 15.39 11.84
CA VAL A 26 1.71 16.41 10.79
C VAL A 26 0.66 15.90 9.81
N PRO A 27 -0.54 16.52 9.73
CA PRO A 27 -1.62 15.99 8.93
C PRO A 27 -1.12 15.96 7.50
N CYS A 28 -1.12 14.80 6.86
CA CYS A 28 -0.58 14.59 5.52
C CYS A 28 -1.07 15.68 4.52
N CYS A 29 -2.30 16.20 4.72
CA CYS A 29 -2.84 17.37 4.01
C CYS A 29 -1.91 18.59 3.96
N PHE A 30 -1.19 18.90 5.03
CA PHE A 30 -0.35 20.10 5.10
C PHE A 30 0.87 19.99 4.20
N LEU A 31 1.47 18.80 4.11
CA LEU A 31 2.58 18.51 3.20
C LEU A 31 2.12 18.60 1.75
N PHE A 32 0.96 18.01 1.42
CA PHE A 32 0.39 18.08 0.08
C PHE A 32 0.00 19.51 -0.33
N SER A 33 -0.50 20.32 0.60
CA SER A 33 -0.82 21.72 0.33
C SER A 33 0.43 22.54 0.01
N GLN A 34 1.51 22.35 0.78
CA GLN A 34 2.77 23.05 0.51
C GLN A 34 3.41 22.65 -0.81
N THR A 35 3.43 21.35 -1.13
CA THR A 35 3.98 20.88 -2.40
C THR A 35 3.14 21.34 -3.58
N PHE A 36 1.81 21.33 -3.46
CA PHE A 36 0.89 21.87 -4.46
C PHE A 36 1.16 23.37 -4.70
N ASP A 37 1.20 24.18 -3.65
CA ASP A 37 1.48 25.62 -3.75
C ASP A 37 2.85 25.89 -4.39
N THR A 38 3.86 25.06 -4.08
CA THR A 38 5.21 25.19 -4.63
C THR A 38 5.26 24.90 -6.13
N MET A 39 4.50 23.91 -6.62
CA MET A 39 4.53 23.53 -8.04
C MET A 39 3.59 24.34 -8.93
N VAL A 40 2.47 24.79 -8.38
CA VAL A 40 1.40 25.47 -9.13
C VAL A 40 1.53 26.99 -9.03
N GLY A 41 2.06 27.52 -7.92
CA GLY A 41 2.17 28.95 -7.67
C GLY A 41 0.81 29.64 -7.72
N GLU A 42 0.69 30.67 -8.55
CA GLU A 42 -0.53 31.49 -8.66
C GLU A 42 -1.67 30.83 -9.46
N ALA A 43 -1.38 29.79 -10.24
CA ALA A 43 -2.37 29.18 -11.15
C ALA A 43 -3.50 28.44 -10.40
N GLN A 44 -3.27 28.02 -9.15
CA GLN A 44 -4.22 27.32 -8.26
C GLN A 44 -4.90 26.06 -8.87
N CYS A 45 -4.38 25.55 -9.99
CA CYS A 45 -4.78 24.30 -10.63
C CYS A 45 -3.55 23.54 -11.15
N ILE A 46 -3.60 22.21 -11.08
CA ILE A 46 -2.58 21.31 -11.62
C ILE A 46 -3.16 20.47 -12.74
N GLN A 47 -2.43 20.31 -13.85
CA GLN A 47 -2.85 19.38 -14.90
C GLN A 47 -2.84 17.95 -14.37
N LYS A 48 -3.86 17.16 -14.71
CA LYS A 48 -3.97 15.74 -14.29
C LYS A 48 -2.72 14.91 -14.60
N ILE A 49 -2.08 15.15 -15.75
CA ILE A 49 -0.84 14.48 -16.18
C ILE A 49 0.30 14.71 -15.17
N ARG A 50 0.33 15.87 -14.50
CA ARG A 50 1.36 16.24 -13.52
C ARG A 50 1.05 15.78 -12.09
N MET A 51 -0.10 15.14 -11.87
CA MET A 51 -0.48 14.60 -10.57
C MET A 51 0.56 13.63 -10.01
N PHE A 52 1.17 12.82 -10.88
CA PHE A 52 2.23 11.88 -10.49
C PHE A 52 3.47 12.60 -9.93
N GLU A 53 3.84 13.74 -10.50
CA GLU A 53 4.95 14.57 -9.99
C GLU A 53 4.62 15.12 -8.59
N LEU A 54 3.37 15.55 -8.39
CA LEU A 54 2.89 16.04 -7.10
C LEU A 54 2.98 14.98 -6.01
N ILE A 55 2.47 13.79 -6.31
CA ILE A 55 2.46 12.66 -5.37
C ILE A 55 3.90 12.26 -5.04
N LYS A 56 4.77 12.10 -6.05
CA LYS A 56 6.18 11.76 -5.84
C LYS A 56 6.92 12.81 -5.02
N ALA A 57 6.67 14.09 -5.27
CA ALA A 57 7.26 15.18 -4.50
C ALA A 57 6.76 15.22 -3.04
N ALA A 58 5.48 14.92 -2.82
CA ALA A 58 4.86 14.92 -1.49
C ALA A 58 5.29 13.71 -0.64
N TYR A 59 5.31 12.50 -1.22
CA TYR A 59 5.73 11.29 -0.51
C TYR A 59 7.25 11.17 -0.38
N GLY A 60 8.01 11.71 -1.33
CA GLY A 60 9.47 11.53 -1.40
C GLY A 60 9.90 10.16 -1.94
N PHE A 61 8.95 9.31 -2.32
CA PHE A 61 9.15 8.01 -2.96
C PHE A 61 8.09 7.78 -4.04
N GLU A 62 8.30 6.77 -4.88
CA GLU A 62 7.34 6.37 -5.89
C GLU A 62 6.20 5.57 -5.24
N PRO A 63 4.94 6.01 -5.37
CA PRO A 63 3.81 5.35 -4.70
C PRO A 63 3.65 3.93 -5.24
N MET A 64 3.14 3.03 -4.39
CA MET A 64 2.99 1.63 -4.78
C MET A 64 1.93 1.48 -5.90
N PRO A 65 2.02 0.44 -6.76
CA PRO A 65 1.06 0.25 -7.85
C PRO A 65 -0.40 0.22 -7.41
N GLU A 66 -0.68 -0.36 -6.24
CA GLU A 66 -2.02 -0.40 -5.65
C GLU A 66 -2.54 0.99 -5.27
N GLU A 67 -1.68 1.82 -4.66
CA GLU A 67 -2.01 3.20 -4.31
C GLU A 67 -2.21 4.05 -5.57
N MET A 68 -1.42 3.78 -6.60
CA MET A 68 -1.56 4.43 -7.90
C MET A 68 -2.90 4.11 -8.56
N GLY A 69 -3.31 2.84 -8.53
CA GLY A 69 -4.61 2.42 -9.04
C GLY A 69 -5.76 3.15 -8.34
N LEU A 70 -5.68 3.31 -7.01
CA LEU A 70 -6.67 4.10 -6.26
C LEU A 70 -6.70 5.56 -6.70
N LEU A 71 -5.53 6.19 -6.84
CA LEU A 71 -5.44 7.60 -7.25
C LEU A 71 -5.97 7.83 -8.68
N VAL A 72 -5.62 6.95 -9.62
CA VAL A 72 -6.11 7.02 -11.01
C VAL A 72 -7.63 6.89 -11.06
N ASN A 73 -8.20 5.95 -10.29
CA ASN A 73 -9.63 5.71 -10.23
C ASN A 73 -10.39 6.87 -9.58
N THR A 74 -9.91 7.39 -8.44
CA THR A 74 -10.58 8.47 -7.70
C THR A 74 -10.51 9.81 -8.44
N PHE A 75 -9.37 10.14 -9.04
CA PHE A 75 -9.21 11.42 -9.75
C PHE A 75 -9.55 11.35 -11.24
N HIS A 76 -9.96 10.18 -11.74
CA HIS A 76 -10.22 9.91 -13.15
C HIS A 76 -9.06 10.41 -14.03
N LEU A 77 -7.85 9.93 -13.73
CA LEU A 77 -6.62 10.37 -14.41
C LEU A 77 -6.48 9.78 -15.82
N GLU A 78 -7.37 8.88 -16.24
CA GLU A 78 -7.40 8.30 -17.60
C GLU A 78 -7.73 9.36 -18.67
N ASP A 79 -8.46 10.41 -18.28
CA ASP A 79 -8.78 11.54 -19.16
C ASP A 79 -7.67 12.60 -19.07
N ASP A 80 -6.72 12.57 -20.01
CA ASP A 80 -5.54 13.46 -20.08
C ASP A 80 -5.89 14.97 -20.18
N ALA A 81 -7.12 15.31 -20.56
CA ALA A 81 -7.58 16.68 -20.77
C ALA A 81 -8.35 17.21 -19.54
N GLY A 82 -7.63 17.51 -18.46
CA GLY A 82 -8.25 18.13 -17.28
C GLY A 82 -7.25 18.82 -16.35
N ASP A 83 -7.72 19.87 -15.70
CA ASP A 83 -7.05 20.51 -14.57
C ASP A 83 -7.76 20.13 -13.27
N LEU A 84 -7.00 19.92 -12.21
CA LEU A 84 -7.48 19.66 -10.86
C LEU A 84 -7.18 20.86 -9.99
N SER A 85 -8.22 21.42 -9.39
CA SER A 85 -8.10 22.47 -8.39
C SER A 85 -7.84 21.86 -7.00
N TRP A 86 -7.31 22.66 -6.07
CA TRP A 86 -7.09 22.19 -4.69
C TRP A 86 -8.33 21.61 -3.96
N PRO A 87 -9.58 22.12 -4.11
CA PRO A 87 -10.73 21.54 -3.40
C PRO A 87 -11.09 20.17 -3.95
N GLU A 88 -10.90 19.95 -5.25
CA GLU A 88 -11.12 18.66 -5.90
C GLU A 88 -10.07 17.65 -5.42
N LEU A 89 -8.81 18.09 -5.29
CA LEU A 89 -7.73 17.29 -4.69
C LEU A 89 -8.05 16.91 -3.24
N GLU A 90 -8.44 17.88 -2.42
CA GLU A 90 -8.79 17.65 -1.01
C GLU A 90 -9.97 16.68 -0.89
N ALA A 91 -11.03 16.88 -1.68
CA ALA A 91 -12.19 15.99 -1.72
C ALA A 91 -11.82 14.56 -2.15
N GLY A 92 -10.98 14.40 -3.18
CA GLY A 92 -10.51 13.09 -3.61
C GLY A 92 -9.62 12.40 -2.59
N PHE A 93 -8.78 13.15 -1.86
CA PHE A 93 -8.01 12.57 -0.75
C PHE A 93 -8.90 12.13 0.41
N ASP A 94 -9.97 12.85 0.70
CA ASP A 94 -10.94 12.44 1.73
C ASP A 94 -11.73 11.20 1.30
N GLU A 95 -12.08 11.07 0.02
CA GLU A 95 -12.68 9.84 -0.52
C GLU A 95 -11.71 8.64 -0.38
N ILE A 96 -10.43 8.82 -0.73
CA ILE A 96 -9.41 7.78 -0.56
C ILE A 96 -9.29 7.40 0.93
N ARG A 97 -9.30 8.37 1.85
CA ARG A 97 -9.27 8.09 3.30
C ARG A 97 -10.47 7.27 3.75
N GLU A 98 -11.66 7.56 3.22
CA GLU A 98 -12.86 6.80 3.53
C GLU A 98 -12.73 5.35 3.04
N ILE A 99 -12.28 5.14 1.80
CA ILE A 99 -12.00 3.80 1.25
C ILE A 99 -11.00 3.04 2.13
N LEU A 100 -9.90 3.70 2.51
CA LEU A 100 -8.86 3.11 3.35
C LEU A 100 -9.32 2.83 4.78
N SER A 101 -10.24 3.64 5.32
CA SER A 101 -10.85 3.38 6.62
C SER A 101 -11.60 2.05 6.65
N GLY A 102 -12.20 1.65 5.52
CA GLY A 102 -12.83 0.34 5.35
C GLY A 102 -11.82 -0.81 5.46
N VAL A 103 -10.64 -0.66 4.86
CA VAL A 103 -9.58 -1.67 4.91
C VAL A 103 -9.06 -1.85 6.34
N SER A 104 -8.94 -0.77 7.12
CA SER A 104 -8.48 -0.86 8.52
C SER A 104 -9.36 -1.75 9.40
N LYS A 105 -10.67 -1.82 9.12
CA LYS A 105 -11.61 -2.69 9.85
C LYS A 105 -11.37 -4.16 9.56
N ASN A 106 -10.75 -4.50 8.42
CA ASN A 106 -10.41 -5.88 8.08
C ASN A 106 -9.21 -6.42 8.89
N ALA A 107 -8.41 -5.55 9.51
CA ALA A 107 -7.27 -5.96 10.31
C ALA A 107 -7.67 -6.61 11.64
N THR A 108 -8.84 -6.28 12.18
CA THR A 108 -9.37 -6.87 13.42
C THR A 108 -10.22 -8.10 13.11
N GLU A 109 -9.67 -9.31 13.33
CA GLU A 109 -10.41 -10.56 13.12
C GLU A 109 -11.17 -11.05 14.37
N TYR A 110 -10.67 -10.74 15.56
CA TYR A 110 -11.27 -11.18 16.82
C TYR A 110 -11.92 -10.01 17.55
N THR A 111 -13.12 -10.24 18.08
CA THR A 111 -13.83 -9.28 18.93
C THR A 111 -13.50 -9.47 20.41
N SER A 112 -13.10 -10.68 20.81
CA SER A 112 -12.75 -11.01 22.19
C SER A 112 -11.38 -11.70 22.30
N VAL A 113 -10.71 -11.49 23.44
CA VAL A 113 -9.42 -12.12 23.74
C VAL A 113 -9.57 -13.63 24.00
N ASP A 114 -10.73 -14.06 24.52
CA ASP A 114 -10.99 -15.46 24.84
C ASP A 114 -11.18 -16.31 23.57
N ASP A 115 -11.78 -15.74 22.52
CA ASP A 115 -11.88 -16.39 21.21
C ASP A 115 -10.49 -16.61 20.61
N TYR A 116 -9.65 -15.56 20.62
CA TYR A 116 -8.27 -15.66 20.15
C TYR A 116 -7.48 -16.74 20.91
N ARG A 117 -7.57 -16.76 22.24
CA ARG A 117 -6.89 -17.77 23.08
C ARG A 117 -7.37 -19.18 22.76
N THR A 118 -8.66 -19.36 22.57
CA THR A 118 -9.27 -20.66 22.25
C THR A 118 -8.77 -21.18 20.91
N ASP A 119 -8.66 -20.31 19.90
CA ASP A 119 -8.16 -20.69 18.58
C ASP A 119 -6.65 -20.97 18.58
N VAL A 120 -5.87 -20.18 19.32
CA VAL A 120 -4.43 -20.45 19.55
C VAL A 120 -4.22 -21.80 20.23
N MET A 121 -5.02 -22.12 21.27
CA MET A 121 -4.94 -23.41 21.98
C MET A 121 -5.29 -24.59 21.05
N LYS A 122 -6.15 -24.37 20.06
CA LYS A 122 -6.53 -25.36 19.04
C LYS A 122 -5.61 -25.38 17.82
N HIS A 123 -4.55 -24.57 17.81
CA HIS A 123 -3.65 -24.37 16.67
C HIS A 123 -4.38 -23.98 15.38
N ARG A 124 -5.48 -23.23 15.50
CA ARG A 124 -6.20 -22.68 14.34
C ARG A 124 -5.47 -21.44 13.86
N ARG A 125 -5.20 -21.40 12.55
CA ARG A 125 -4.58 -20.23 11.91
C ARG A 125 -5.63 -19.13 11.71
N MET A 126 -5.16 -17.90 11.62
CA MET A 126 -5.97 -16.77 11.17
C MET A 126 -6.50 -17.03 9.76
N MET A 127 -7.71 -16.52 9.47
CA MET A 127 -8.39 -16.82 8.21
C MET A 127 -7.85 -16.00 7.04
N LYS A 128 -7.45 -14.75 7.29
CA LYS A 128 -6.86 -13.87 6.27
C LYS A 128 -5.36 -13.80 6.42
N ASP A 129 -4.68 -13.69 5.28
CA ASP A 129 -3.23 -13.54 5.25
C ASP A 129 -2.80 -12.13 5.70
N PRO A 130 -1.55 -11.96 6.16
CA PRO A 130 -1.07 -10.66 6.61
C PRO A 130 -1.13 -9.56 5.54
N MET A 131 -0.95 -9.92 4.26
CA MET A 131 -1.01 -9.00 3.12
C MET A 131 -2.43 -8.45 2.89
N ASP A 132 -3.47 -9.23 3.20
CA ASP A 132 -4.86 -8.78 3.11
C ASP A 132 -5.26 -7.82 4.25
N LYS A 133 -4.52 -7.86 5.36
CA LYS A 133 -4.82 -7.08 6.57
C LYS A 133 -4.06 -5.76 6.63
N PHE A 134 -2.81 -5.78 6.22
CA PHE A 134 -1.90 -4.65 6.35
C PHE A 134 -1.29 -4.32 5.00
N LYS A 135 -1.13 -3.02 4.74
CA LYS A 135 -0.47 -2.54 3.51
C LYS A 135 1.05 -2.70 3.54
N ALA A 136 1.62 -2.71 4.75
CA ALA A 136 3.04 -2.76 4.97
C ALA A 136 3.34 -3.68 6.17
N PRO A 137 4.52 -4.32 6.19
CA PRO A 137 4.91 -5.17 7.31
C PRO A 137 5.05 -4.31 8.57
N MET A 138 4.31 -4.65 9.63
CA MET A 138 4.40 -3.95 10.92
C MET A 138 5.59 -4.41 11.76
N THR A 139 6.13 -5.59 11.47
CA THR A 139 7.25 -6.20 12.20
C THR A 139 8.32 -6.68 11.24
N GLU A 140 9.56 -6.75 11.70
CA GLU A 140 10.68 -7.23 10.88
C GLU A 140 10.49 -8.68 10.42
N SER A 141 9.88 -9.53 11.24
CA SER A 141 9.56 -10.91 10.83
C SER A 141 8.54 -10.98 9.69
N MET A 142 7.68 -9.96 9.54
CA MET A 142 6.72 -9.90 8.44
C MET A 142 7.37 -9.43 7.13
N SER A 143 8.53 -8.78 7.16
CA SER A 143 9.21 -8.35 5.93
C SER A 143 9.72 -9.56 5.13
N ILE A 144 10.07 -10.64 5.82
CA ILE A 144 10.48 -11.91 5.22
C ILE A 144 9.25 -12.60 4.65
N GLY A 145 9.15 -12.64 3.32
CA GLY A 145 8.00 -13.23 2.62
C GLY A 145 6.83 -12.27 2.42
N TRP A 146 7.01 -10.95 2.64
CA TRP A 146 6.00 -9.94 2.32
C TRP A 146 5.80 -9.76 0.81
N HIS A 147 6.88 -9.90 0.04
CA HIS A 147 6.85 -9.86 -1.40
C HIS A 147 6.83 -11.31 -1.91
N GLU A 148 5.73 -11.72 -2.52
CA GLU A 148 5.63 -12.97 -3.30
C GLU A 148 6.39 -12.85 -4.63
N GLU A 149 7.60 -12.31 -4.58
CA GLU A 149 8.48 -12.44 -5.74
C GLU A 149 8.73 -13.94 -5.92
N GLU A 150 8.26 -14.49 -7.04
CA GLU A 150 8.60 -15.83 -7.48
C GLU A 150 10.11 -15.89 -7.72
N VAL A 151 10.86 -16.09 -6.65
CA VAL A 151 12.29 -16.39 -6.75
C VAL A 151 12.36 -17.79 -7.33
N PHE A 152 12.43 -17.85 -8.67
CA PHE A 152 12.64 -19.08 -9.42
C PHE A 152 14.08 -19.55 -9.19
N ASN A 153 14.30 -20.08 -7.99
CA ASN A 153 15.49 -20.86 -7.72
C ASN A 153 15.25 -22.20 -8.38
N GLU A 154 15.89 -22.42 -9.54
CA GLU A 154 16.05 -23.75 -10.11
C GLU A 154 16.77 -24.64 -9.10
N ARG A 155 15.99 -25.26 -8.22
CA ARG A 155 16.51 -26.26 -7.30
C ARG A 155 16.63 -27.54 -8.13
N PHE A 156 17.86 -28.00 -8.27
CA PHE A 156 18.14 -29.34 -8.77
C PHE A 156 18.18 -30.28 -7.56
N PRO A 157 17.06 -30.90 -7.14
CA PRO A 157 17.11 -31.85 -6.05
C PRO A 157 18.05 -32.99 -6.45
N LYS A 158 18.96 -33.36 -5.56
CA LYS A 158 19.75 -34.58 -5.74
C LYS A 158 18.78 -35.75 -5.68
N GLN A 159 18.40 -36.29 -6.83
CA GLN A 159 17.61 -37.51 -6.88
C GLN A 159 18.46 -38.68 -6.37
N SER A 160 17.89 -39.51 -5.51
CA SER A 160 18.53 -40.74 -5.07
C SER A 160 18.76 -41.64 -6.28
N CYS A 161 20.02 -41.96 -6.59
CA CYS A 161 20.34 -42.93 -7.63
C CYS A 161 20.02 -44.36 -7.17
N ALA A 162 19.99 -45.32 -8.11
CA ALA A 162 19.60 -46.69 -7.82
C ALA A 162 20.51 -47.34 -6.75
N GLU A 163 21.79 -47.00 -6.77
CA GLU A 163 22.79 -47.46 -5.80
C GLU A 163 22.48 -46.98 -4.39
N THR A 164 22.12 -45.69 -4.23
CA THR A 164 21.78 -45.15 -2.90
C THR A 164 20.47 -45.74 -2.39
N ARG A 165 19.50 -45.97 -3.28
CA ARG A 165 18.22 -46.61 -2.91
C ARG A 165 18.45 -48.05 -2.45
N TYR A 166 19.28 -48.82 -3.16
CA TYR A 166 19.63 -50.18 -2.77
C TYR A 166 20.38 -50.22 -1.43
N ALA A 167 21.34 -49.34 -1.22
CA ALA A 167 22.04 -49.24 0.06
C ALA A 167 21.08 -48.93 1.22
N ASP A 168 20.14 -47.99 1.03
CA ASP A 168 19.12 -47.64 2.02
C ASP A 168 18.18 -48.83 2.33
N GLU A 169 17.84 -49.63 1.31
CA GLU A 169 17.08 -50.88 1.48
C GLU A 169 17.88 -51.96 2.22
N MET A 170 19.20 -52.10 1.98
CA MET A 170 20.06 -53.04 2.71
C MET A 170 20.20 -52.66 4.19
N VAL A 171 20.37 -51.38 4.49
CA VAL A 171 20.40 -50.85 5.87
C VAL A 171 19.04 -51.08 6.55
N ARG A 172 17.94 -50.77 5.87
CA ARG A 172 16.58 -50.96 6.40
C ARG A 172 16.24 -52.42 6.67
N SER A 173 16.76 -53.34 5.86
CA SER A 173 16.59 -54.78 6.02
C SER A 173 17.55 -55.43 7.01
N LYS A 174 18.48 -54.65 7.61
CA LYS A 174 19.53 -55.14 8.53
C LYS A 174 20.40 -56.25 7.91
N LEU A 175 20.53 -56.23 6.59
CA LEU A 175 21.39 -57.14 5.84
C LEU A 175 22.80 -56.57 5.66
N ASP A 176 23.01 -55.32 6.07
CA ASP A 176 24.33 -54.72 6.14
C ASP A 176 25.14 -55.37 7.29
N PRO A 177 26.33 -55.95 7.03
CA PRO A 177 27.14 -56.61 8.05
C PRO A 177 27.89 -55.66 9.01
N PHE A 178 27.70 -54.33 8.89
CA PHE A 178 28.33 -53.31 9.75
C PHE A 178 27.42 -52.82 10.89
#